data_AF-A0A0C3LAB4-F1
#
_entry.id   AF-A0A0C3LAB4-F1
#
_cell.length_a   1.000
_cell.length_b   1.000
_cell.length_c   1.000
_cell.angle_alpha   90.00
_cell.angle_beta   90.00
_cell.angle_gamma   90.00
#
_symmetry.space_group_name_H-M   'P 1'
#
loop_
_entity.id
_entity.type
_entity.pdbx_description
1 polymer ?
#
loop_
_entity_poly.entity_id
_entity_poly.type
_entity_poly.pdbx_seq_one_letter_code
_entity_poly.pdbx_strand_id
1 'polypeptide(L)' 'MKPKKELIRVVRSKEGEISVDPTGKKNGRGAYLTLDKECILAAKKKNTLQNQFQSQIDDQIFDELLELAEKVKK' A
#
# COMPACT_ATOMS: atom_id res chain seq x y z
N MET A 1 -7.46 14.72 -7.39
CA MET A 1 -6.25 14.36 -6.60
C MET A 1 -6.63 14.36 -5.14
N LYS A 2 -6.25 13.33 -4.37
CA LYS A 2 -6.42 13.34 -2.91
C LYS A 2 -5.21 14.01 -2.24
N PRO A 3 -5.39 14.65 -1.07
CA PRO A 3 -4.28 15.19 -0.28
C PRO A 3 -3.21 14.13 0.00
N LYS A 4 -1.93 14.52 -0.06
CA LYS A 4 -0.80 13.59 0.17
C LYS A 4 -0.87 12.89 1.54
N LYS A 5 -1.51 13.52 2.53
CA LYS A 5 -1.74 12.96 3.88
C LYS A 5 -2.69 11.76 3.88
N GLU A 6 -3.51 11.60 2.86
CA GLU A 6 -4.45 10.49 2.70
C GLU A 6 -3.88 9.36 1.83
N LEU A 7 -2.61 9.46 1.42
CA LEU A 7 -1.95 8.45 0.61
C LEU A 7 -0.93 7.69 1.45
N ILE A 8 -0.89 6.38 1.25
CA ILE A 8 0.12 5.49 1.80
C ILE A 8 0.93 4.89 0.67
N ARG A 9 2.25 4.84 0.82
CA ARG A 9 3.15 4.25 -0.17
C ARG A 9 3.37 2.79 0.18
N VAL A 10 3.30 1.92 -0.82
CA VAL A 10 3.81 0.55 -0.77
C VAL A 10 5.04 0.51 -1.68
N VAL A 11 6.09 -0.20 -1.27
CA VAL A 11 7.34 -0.28 -2.02
C VAL A 11 7.71 -1.74 -2.27
N ARG A 12 8.20 -2.04 -3.48
CA ARG A 12 8.90 -3.29 -3.81
C ARG A 12 10.40 -3.03 -3.84
N SER A 13 11.16 -3.72 -2.98
CA SER A 13 12.62 -3.65 -2.93
C SER A 13 13.25 -4.29 -4.17
N LYS A 14 14.59 -4.19 -4.28
CA LYS A 14 15.33 -4.88 -5.34
C LYS A 14 15.38 -6.40 -5.13
N GLU A 15 15.33 -6.87 -3.87
CA GLU A 15 15.19 -8.31 -3.57
C GLU A 15 13.77 -8.83 -3.85
N GLY A 16 12.82 -7.96 -4.21
CA GLY A 16 11.43 -8.34 -4.49
C GLY A 16 10.51 -8.29 -3.29
N GLU A 17 11.00 -7.91 -2.12
CA GLU A 17 10.20 -7.76 -0.90
C GLU A 17 9.23 -6.58 -1.04
N ILE A 18 7.98 -6.78 -0.65
CA ILE A 18 6.94 -5.76 -0.69
C ILE A 18 6.60 -5.36 0.73
N SER A 19 6.65 -4.07 1.03
CA SER A 19 6.34 -3.56 2.36
C SER A 19 5.65 -2.19 2.30
N VAL A 20 4.92 -1.86 3.36
CA VAL A 20 4.34 -0.52 3.54
C VAL A 20 5.46 0.48 3.88
N ASP A 21 5.39 1.67 3.30
CA ASP A 21 6.35 2.76 3.49
C ASP A 21 5.63 4.07 3.87
N PRO A 22 5.30 4.26 5.15
CA PRO A 22 4.72 5.52 5.62
C PRO A 22 5.66 6.73 5.44
N THR A 23 6.96 6.49 5.40
CA THR A 23 7.99 7.56 5.35
C THR A 23 8.24 8.08 3.94
N GLY A 24 7.96 7.26 2.92
CA GLY A 24 8.32 7.53 1.52
C GLY A 24 9.83 7.41 1.24
N LYS A 25 10.64 6.95 2.19
CA LYS A 25 12.11 6.92 2.09
C LYS A 25 12.67 5.56 1.68
N LYS A 26 11.87 4.49 1.67
CA LYS A 26 12.37 3.15 1.31
C LYS A 26 12.77 3.11 -0.17
N ASN A 27 13.88 2.46 -0.46
CA ASN A 27 14.38 2.29 -1.82
C ASN A 27 13.57 1.24 -2.57
N GLY A 28 13.28 1.49 -3.84
CA GLY A 28 12.57 0.54 -4.71
C GLY A 28 11.42 1.16 -5.51
N ARG A 29 10.69 0.31 -6.23
CA ARG A 29 9.52 0.72 -7.02
C ARG A 29 8.37 1.01 -6.06
N GLY A 30 7.90 2.25 -6.02
CA GLY A 30 6.79 2.66 -5.15
C GLY A 30 5.46 2.74 -5.89
N ALA A 31 4.37 2.44 -5.19
CA ALA A 31 3.01 2.75 -5.61
C ALA A 31 2.26 3.43 -4.46
N TYR A 32 1.47 4.44 -4.77
CA TYR A 32 0.62 5.11 -3.78
C TYR A 32 -0.78 4.53 -3.84
N LEU A 33 -1.32 4.22 -2.68
CA LEU A 33 -2.70 3.83 -2.47
C LEU A 33 -3.37 4.87 -1.57
N THR A 34 -4.66 5.09 -1.75
CA THR A 34 -5.41 5.88 -0.77
C THR A 34 -5.51 5.07 0.53
N LEU A 35 -5.15 5.69 1.65
CA LEU A 35 -5.29 5.13 2.98
C LEU A 35 -6.75 5.21 3.45
N ASP A 36 -7.60 4.44 2.79
CA ASP A 36 -9.01 4.29 3.12
C ASP A 36 -9.43 2.83 2.93
N LYS A 37 -10.27 2.34 3.84
CA LYS A 37 -10.70 0.94 3.91
C LYS A 37 -11.31 0.46 2.59
N GLU A 38 -12.17 1.25 1.96
CA GLU A 38 -12.83 0.85 0.71
C GLU A 38 -11.82 0.76 -0.44
N CYS A 39 -10.90 1.72 -0.50
CA CYS A 39 -9.82 1.74 -1.50
C CYS A 39 -8.88 0.54 -1.33
N ILE A 40 -8.51 0.19 -0.10
CA ILE A 40 -7.63 -0.94 0.20
C ILE A 40 -8.29 -2.27 -0.18
N LEU A 41 -9.55 -2.49 0.22
CA LEU A 41 -10.29 -3.69 -0.15
C LEU A 41 -10.51 -3.81 -1.66
N ALA A 42 -10.79 -2.70 -2.33
CA ALA A 42 -10.90 -2.67 -3.79
C ALA A 42 -9.57 -3.02 -4.47
N ALA A 43 -8.44 -2.51 -3.96
CA ALA A 43 -7.11 -2.81 -4.48
C ALA A 43 -6.73 -4.29 -4.28
N LYS A 44 -7.08 -4.89 -3.14
CA LYS A 44 -6.94 -6.34 -2.88
C LYS A 44 -7.75 -7.15 -3.90
N LYS A 45 -9.05 -6.87 -4.00
CA LYS A 45 -9.96 -7.60 -4.91
C LYS A 45 -9.55 -7.49 -6.39
N LYS A 46 -9.03 -6.33 -6.81
CA LYS A 46 -8.60 -6.07 -8.19
C LYS A 46 -7.15 -6.44 -8.47
N ASN A 47 -6.43 -7.01 -7.49
CA ASN A 47 -4.99 -7.31 -7.58
C ASN A 47 -4.16 -6.10 -8.06
N THR A 48 -4.57 -4.88 -7.67
CA THR A 48 -3.99 -3.64 -8.20
C THR A 48 -2.51 -3.53 -7.88
N LEU A 49 -2.11 -3.83 -6.64
CA LEU A 49 -0.70 -3.80 -6.23
C LEU A 49 0.10 -4.93 -6.88
N GLN A 50 -0.48 -6.13 -7.05
CA GLN A 50 0.17 -7.24 -7.74
C GLN A 50 0.44 -6.90 -9.21
N ASN A 51 -0.50 -6.28 -9.91
CA ASN A 51 -0.30 -5.81 -11.28
C ASN A 51 0.75 -4.70 -11.35
N GLN A 52 0.72 -3.77 -10.40
CA GLN A 52 1.66 -2.65 -10.34
C GLN A 52 3.08 -3.10 -10.03
N PHE A 53 3.25 -4.09 -9.16
CA PHE A 53 4.55 -4.62 -8.79
C PHE A 53 4.95 -5.86 -9.59
N GLN A 54 4.08 -6.40 -10.45
CA GLN A 54 4.31 -7.66 -11.18
C GLN A 54 4.84 -8.77 -10.26
N SER A 55 4.27 -8.85 -9.05
CA SER A 55 4.69 -9.76 -7.99
C SER A 55 3.49 -10.12 -7.13
N GLN A 56 3.48 -11.31 -6.56
CA GLN A 56 2.49 -11.66 -5.54
C GLN A 56 2.64 -10.72 -4.33
N ILE A 57 1.50 -10.36 -3.75
CA ILE A 57 1.40 -9.52 -2.57
C ILE A 57 0.90 -10.40 -1.44
N ASP A 58 1.59 -10.38 -0.31
CA ASP A 58 1.11 -11.06 0.89
C ASP A 58 -0.15 -10.36 1.42
N ASP A 59 -1.11 -11.15 1.88
CA ASP A 59 -2.32 -10.66 2.52
C ASP A 59 -2.03 -9.80 3.75
N GLN A 60 -0.92 -10.08 4.45
CA GLN A 60 -0.44 -9.28 5.58
C GLN A 60 -0.23 -7.79 5.22
N ILE A 61 0.15 -7.48 3.98
CA ILE A 61 0.32 -6.09 3.53
C ILE A 61 -1.01 -5.36 3.52
N PHE A 62 -2.10 -6.02 3.12
CA PHE A 62 -3.42 -5.42 3.12
C PHE A 62 -3.95 -5.23 4.54
N ASP A 63 -3.67 -6.17 5.44
CA ASP A 63 -4.04 -6.06 6.85
C ASP A 63 -3.31 -4.89 7.52
N GLU A 64 -2.00 -4.72 7.28
CA GLU A 64 -1.24 -3.57 7.76
C GLU A 64 -1.80 -2.23 7.24
N LEU A 65 -2.17 -2.18 5.95
CA LEU A 65 -2.80 -0.99 5.36
C LEU A 65 -4.14 -0.65 6.02
N LEU A 66 -4.95 -1.67 6.32
CA LEU A 66 -6.25 -1.50 7.00
C LEU A 66 -6.07 -0.98 8.42
N GLU A 67 -5.13 -1.54 9.19
CA GLU A 67 -4.82 -1.05 10.54
C GLU A 67 -4.37 0.41 10.54
N LEU A 68 -3.51 0.80 9.58
CA LEU A 68 -3.06 2.18 9.45
C LEU A 68 -4.23 3.12 9.12
N ALA A 69 -5.17 2.69 8.28
CA ALA A 69 -6.35 3.46 7.94
C ALA A 69 -7.28 3.67 9.14
N GLU A 70 -7.36 2.69 10.05
CA GLU A 70 -8.12 2.81 11.30
C GLU A 70 -7.44 3.74 12.30
N LYS A 71 -6.10 3.69 12.41
CA LYS A 71 -5.32 4.55 13.32
C LYS A 71 -5.40 6.04 12.94
N VAL A 72 -5.49 6.38 11.65
CA VAL A 72 -5.61 7.78 11.19
C VAL A 72 -7.01 8.37 11.38
N LYS A 73 -8.04 7.53 11.54
CA LYS A 73 -9.42 7.98 11.80
C LYS A 73 -9.72 8.26 13.28
N LYS A 74 -8.82 7.87 14.19
CA LYS A 74 -8.89 8.20 15.63
C LYS A 74 -8.14 9.49 15.92
#